data_AF-A0A7Y2IWX5-F1
#
_entry.id   AF-A0A7Y2IWX5-F1
#
_cell.length_a   1.000
_cell.length_b   1.000
_cell.length_c   1.000
_cell.angle_alpha   90.00
_cell.angle_beta   90.00
_cell.angle_gamma   90.00
#
_symmetry.space_group_name_H-M   'P 1'
#
loop_
_entity.id
_entity.type
_entity.pdbx_description
1 polymer ?
#
loop_
_entity_poly.entity_id
_entity_poly.type
_entity_poly.pdbx_seq_one_letter_code
_entity_poly.pdbx_strand_id
1 'polypeptide(L)'
;MTKSLRPLTVMPPPALLAFPEQDFRTAFRDPAAPGPRSSGATRAWRRLVLALVVAIVVPVLALLTTWFAQDGVMVSEAALLLLAGVTILWIAHALATAIIGLLPGRDRPETRGAPANPLRVAVLVPIYEEDVGRVVANIRAMRAELATYPTAHSFAFFVLSDS
;
A
#
# COMPACT_ATOMS: atom_id res chain seq x y z
N MET A 1 11.80 -26.42 -30.81
CA MET A 1 10.72 -26.18 -31.80
C MET A 1 10.19 -24.77 -31.62
N THR A 2 10.71 -23.82 -32.38
CA THR A 2 10.29 -22.41 -32.37
C THR A 2 9.00 -22.27 -33.17
N LYS A 3 7.86 -22.30 -32.48
CA LYS A 3 6.55 -22.03 -33.07
C LYS A 3 6.55 -20.55 -33.49
N SER A 4 6.64 -20.28 -34.79
CA SER A 4 6.56 -18.93 -35.35
C SER A 4 5.19 -18.32 -35.01
N LEU A 5 5.13 -17.53 -33.94
CA LEU A 5 3.96 -16.75 -33.58
C LEU A 5 3.76 -15.69 -34.67
N ARG A 6 2.58 -15.68 -35.30
CA ARG A 6 2.18 -14.61 -36.22
C ARG A 6 2.41 -13.26 -35.51
N PRO A 7 2.92 -12.22 -36.18
CA PRO A 7 3.11 -10.92 -35.55
C PRO A 7 1.77 -10.49 -34.96
N LEU A 8 1.72 -10.38 -33.63
CA LEU A 8 0.58 -9.86 -32.91
C LEU A 8 0.49 -8.38 -33.26
N THR A 9 -0.23 -8.03 -34.33
CA THR A 9 -0.42 -6.66 -34.84
C THR A 9 -1.00 -5.70 -33.78
N VAL A 10 -1.47 -6.24 -32.65
CA VAL A 10 -2.07 -5.52 -31.51
C VAL A 10 -1.03 -5.09 -30.46
N MET A 11 0.22 -5.58 -30.52
CA MET A 11 1.25 -5.21 -29.55
C MET A 11 1.91 -3.87 -29.91
N PRO A 12 2.17 -2.99 -28.92
CA PRO A 12 3.00 -1.83 -29.14
C PRO A 12 4.42 -2.24 -29.59
N PRO A 13 5.17 -1.35 -30.26
CA PRO A 13 6.55 -1.65 -30.66
C PRO A 13 7.39 -2.05 -29.43
N PRO A 14 8.33 -3.02 -29.57
CA PRO A 14 9.18 -3.43 -28.47
C PRO A 14 9.95 -2.25 -27.88
N ALA A 15 9.76 -2.00 -26.58
CA ALA A 15 10.54 -1.04 -25.81
C ALA A 15 11.34 -1.82 -24.78
N LEU A 16 12.44 -2.43 -25.22
CA LEU A 16 13.29 -3.27 -24.38
C LEU A 16 13.90 -2.42 -23.26
N LEU A 17 13.45 -2.68 -22.03
CA LEU A 17 14.07 -2.14 -20.83
C LEU A 17 15.21 -3.07 -20.41
N ALA A 18 16.27 -2.48 -19.86
CA ALA A 18 17.28 -3.28 -19.17
C ALA A 18 16.59 -4.05 -18.04
N PHE A 19 16.82 -5.37 -17.98
CA PHE A 19 16.32 -6.24 -16.92
C PHE A 19 17.49 -6.64 -16.02
N PRO A 20 17.99 -5.73 -15.16
CA PRO A 20 19.07 -6.05 -14.25
C PRO A 20 18.60 -7.10 -13.24
N GLU A 21 19.51 -7.98 -12.82
CA GLU A 21 19.23 -8.90 -11.71
C GLU A 21 18.88 -8.09 -10.45
N GLN A 22 17.71 -8.37 -9.86
CA GLN A 22 17.25 -7.69 -8.66
C GLN A 22 17.94 -8.28 -7.42
N ASP A 23 18.87 -7.53 -6.84
CA ASP A 23 19.47 -7.88 -5.55
C ASP A 23 18.60 -7.36 -4.39
N PHE A 24 17.83 -8.25 -3.76
CA PHE A 24 16.97 -7.96 -2.60
C PHE A 24 17.73 -7.58 -1.33
N ARG A 25 19.07 -7.74 -1.29
CA ARG A 25 19.90 -7.30 -0.16
C ARG A 25 20.25 -5.82 -0.25
N THR A 26 20.11 -5.23 -1.44
CA THR A 26 20.38 -3.81 -1.68
C THR A 26 19.09 -3.05 -1.91
N ALA A 27 19.01 -1.84 -1.36
CA ALA A 27 17.87 -0.98 -1.65
C ALA A 27 17.96 -0.50 -3.10
N PHE A 28 17.05 -0.97 -3.96
CA PHE A 28 16.92 -0.44 -5.32
C PHE A 28 16.36 0.98 -5.26
N ARG A 29 17.03 1.92 -5.94
CA ARG A 29 16.55 3.29 -6.09
C ARG A 29 16.58 3.64 -7.57
N ASP A 30 15.40 3.78 -8.16
CA ASP A 30 15.28 4.27 -9.52
C ASP A 30 15.68 5.76 -9.56
N PRO A 31 16.77 6.14 -10.24
CA PRO A 31 17.21 7.53 -10.35
C PRO A 31 16.25 8.38 -11.16
N ALA A 32 15.41 7.78 -12.01
CA ALA A 32 14.38 8.48 -12.78
C ALA A 32 13.06 8.64 -12.01
N ALA A 33 12.87 7.88 -10.91
CA ALA A 33 11.67 8.00 -10.11
C ALA A 33 11.67 9.30 -9.30
N PRO A 34 10.55 10.05 -9.29
CA PRO A 34 10.39 11.20 -8.41
C PRO A 34 10.60 10.76 -6.96
N GLY A 35 11.51 11.42 -6.24
CA GLY A 35 11.76 11.11 -4.83
C GLY A 35 10.48 11.21 -3.98
N PRO A 36 10.41 10.51 -2.84
CA PRO A 36 9.23 10.53 -1.98
C PRO A 36 8.93 11.97 -1.53
N ARG A 37 7.80 12.50 -1.99
CA ARG A 37 7.32 13.82 -1.59
C ARG A 37 6.61 13.70 -0.24
N SER A 38 7.30 14.03 0.86
CA SER A 38 6.64 14.21 2.15
C SER A 38 6.37 15.70 2.40
N SER A 39 5.09 16.08 2.42
CA SER A 39 4.72 17.45 2.78
C SER A 39 4.91 17.68 4.28
N GLY A 40 5.06 18.95 4.68
CA GLY A 40 5.07 19.32 6.10
C GLY A 40 3.81 18.85 6.83
N ALA A 41 2.66 18.91 6.15
CA ALA A 41 1.38 18.41 6.66
C ALA A 41 1.40 16.89 6.90
N THR A 42 1.96 16.09 5.98
CA THR A 42 2.10 14.64 6.21
C THR A 42 2.93 14.34 7.46
N ARG A 43 4.02 15.07 7.70
CA ARG A 43 4.83 14.93 8.91
C ARG A 43 4.06 15.35 10.16
N ALA A 44 3.28 16.43 10.10
CA ALA A 44 2.45 16.88 11.21
C ALA A 44 1.39 15.84 11.59
N TRP A 45 0.69 15.25 10.61
CA TRP A 45 -0.28 14.17 10.85
C TRP A 45 0.35 12.93 11.49
N ARG A 46 1.55 12.52 11.03
CA ARG A 46 2.29 11.41 11.65
C ARG A 46 2.66 11.71 13.11
N ARG A 47 3.12 12.93 13.40
CA ARG A 47 3.42 13.37 14.77
C ARG A 47 2.17 13.40 15.64
N LEU A 48 1.02 13.81 15.10
CA LEU A 48 -0.24 13.85 15.83
C LEU A 48 -0.72 12.43 16.19
N VAL A 49 -0.64 11.47 15.25
CA VAL A 49 -0.92 10.05 15.55
C VAL A 49 0.01 9.56 16.66
N LEU A 50 1.32 9.80 16.54
CA LEU A 50 2.29 9.39 17.56
C LEU A 50 1.99 10.02 18.92
N ALA A 51 1.68 11.31 18.96
CA ALA A 51 1.33 12.02 20.20
C ALA A 51 0.09 11.42 20.87
N LEU A 52 -0.95 11.09 20.09
CA LEU A 52 -2.17 10.47 20.61
C LEU A 52 -1.90 9.06 21.15
N VAL A 53 -1.09 8.26 20.45
CA VAL A 53 -0.67 6.94 20.94
C VAL A 53 0.07 7.05 22.26
N VAL A 54 1.06 7.94 22.36
CA VAL A 54 1.83 8.17 23.59
C VAL A 54 0.91 8.64 24.72
N ALA A 55 -0.02 9.55 24.43
CA ALA A 55 -0.98 10.07 25.41
C ALA A 55 -1.94 9.00 25.97
N ILE A 56 -2.15 7.90 25.25
CA ILE A 56 -2.96 6.76 25.73
C ILE A 56 -2.06 5.73 26.44
N VAL A 57 -0.96 5.33 25.80
CA VAL A 57 -0.10 4.23 26.27
C VAL A 57 0.58 4.57 27.59
N VAL A 58 1.14 5.79 27.72
CA VAL A 58 1.93 6.17 28.90
C VAL A 58 1.08 6.18 30.18
N PRO A 59 -0.10 6.83 30.25
CA PRO A 59 -0.92 6.81 31.46
C PRO A 59 -1.42 5.41 31.82
N VAL A 60 -1.82 4.61 30.84
CA VAL A 60 -2.31 3.25 31.10
C VAL A 60 -1.18 2.37 31.62
N LEU A 61 0.02 2.43 31.02
CA LEU A 61 1.18 1.69 31.51
C LEU A 61 1.60 2.16 32.89
N ALA A 62 1.61 3.48 33.15
CA ALA A 62 1.91 4.01 34.48
C ALA A 62 0.95 3.46 35.53
N LEU A 63 -0.36 3.46 35.24
CA LEU A 63 -1.37 2.88 36.12
C LEU A 63 -1.10 1.39 36.35
N LEU A 64 -0.93 0.59 35.30
CA LEU A 64 -0.63 -0.83 35.45
C LEU A 64 0.63 -1.06 36.30
N THR A 65 1.70 -0.31 36.06
CA THR A 65 2.92 -0.42 36.87
C THR A 65 2.68 -0.09 38.34
N THR A 66 1.86 0.91 38.67
CA THR A 66 1.54 1.20 40.09
C THR A 66 0.71 0.11 40.78
N TRP A 67 -0.12 -0.61 40.01
CA TRP A 67 -0.91 -1.73 40.55
C TRP A 67 -0.07 -2.98 40.75
N PHE A 68 0.82 -3.29 39.80
CA PHE A 68 1.68 -4.48 39.88
C PHE A 68 2.90 -4.30 40.80
N ALA A 69 3.41 -3.07 40.96
CA ALA A 69 4.65 -2.83 41.71
C ALA A 69 4.46 -2.53 43.21
N GLN A 70 3.32 -2.88 43.81
CA GLN A 70 3.07 -2.56 45.23
C GLN A 70 4.02 -3.29 46.19
N ASP A 71 4.41 -4.53 45.89
CA ASP A 71 5.30 -5.37 46.72
C ASP A 71 6.64 -5.69 46.01
N GLY A 72 7.00 -4.92 44.97
CA GLY A 72 8.12 -5.20 44.06
C GLY A 72 7.65 -5.71 42.70
N VAL A 73 8.56 -5.93 41.74
CA VAL A 73 8.23 -6.45 40.40
C VAL A 73 8.90 -7.81 40.21
N MET A 74 8.09 -8.86 40.18
CA MET A 74 8.54 -10.21 39.80
C MET A 74 8.72 -10.32 38.28
N VAL A 75 9.51 -11.31 37.83
CA VAL A 75 9.75 -11.55 36.39
C VAL A 75 8.44 -11.81 35.63
N SER A 76 7.48 -12.51 36.24
CA SER A 76 6.16 -12.76 35.67
C SER A 76 5.34 -11.48 35.51
N GLU A 77 5.41 -10.56 36.47
CA GLU A 77 4.73 -9.26 36.40
C GLU A 77 5.36 -8.37 35.34
N ALA A 78 6.69 -8.37 35.21
CA ALA A 78 7.38 -7.69 34.13
C ALA A 78 6.98 -8.24 32.74
N ALA A 79 6.86 -9.57 32.61
CA ALA A 79 6.40 -10.19 31.37
C ALA A 79 4.95 -9.83 31.03
N LEU A 80 4.06 -9.82 32.04
CA LEU A 80 2.67 -9.39 31.87
C LEU A 80 2.56 -7.91 31.51
N LEU A 81 3.34 -7.04 32.17
CA LEU A 81 3.40 -5.61 31.86
C LEU A 81 3.91 -5.35 30.44
N LEU A 82 4.91 -6.10 29.98
CA LEU A 82 5.41 -6.01 28.61
C LEU A 82 4.34 -6.44 27.60
N LEU A 83 3.72 -7.59 27.82
CA LEU A 83 2.68 -8.11 26.93
C LEU A 83 1.46 -7.18 26.87
N ALA A 84 1.03 -6.68 28.03
CA ALA A 84 -0.01 -5.68 28.14
C ALA A 84 0.39 -4.39 27.40
N GLY A 85 1.62 -3.90 27.61
CA GLY A 85 2.13 -2.70 26.95
C GLY A 85 2.16 -2.80 25.43
N VAL A 86 2.62 -3.92 24.88
CA VAL A 86 2.60 -4.19 23.44
C VAL A 86 1.16 -4.23 22.92
N THR A 87 0.24 -4.85 23.65
CA THR A 87 -1.17 -4.94 23.27
C THR A 87 -1.87 -3.58 23.31
N ILE A 88 -1.64 -2.79 24.36
CA ILE A 88 -2.18 -1.44 24.50
C ILE A 88 -1.61 -0.53 23.42
N LEU A 89 -0.31 -0.63 23.12
CA LEU A 89 0.33 0.08 22.01
C LEU A 89 -0.35 -0.24 20.68
N TRP A 90 -0.57 -1.54 20.39
CA TRP A 90 -1.24 -1.99 19.17
C TRP A 90 -2.65 -1.39 19.03
N ILE A 91 -3.46 -1.47 20.09
CA ILE A 91 -4.83 -0.96 20.10
C ILE A 91 -4.86 0.58 20.01
N ALA A 92 -4.02 1.26 20.80
CA ALA A 92 -3.92 2.71 20.79
C ALA A 92 -3.49 3.24 19.42
N HIS A 93 -2.58 2.54 18.74
CA HIS A 93 -2.18 2.88 17.38
C HIS A 93 -3.33 2.76 16.38
N ALA A 94 -4.08 1.65 16.39
CA ALA A 94 -5.26 1.48 15.56
C ALA A 94 -6.31 2.59 15.82
N LEU A 95 -6.63 2.85 17.09
CA LEU A 95 -7.57 3.89 17.49
C LEU A 95 -7.11 5.29 17.04
N ALA A 96 -5.84 5.63 17.27
CA ALA A 96 -5.29 6.92 16.87
C ALA A 96 -5.35 7.11 15.35
N THR A 97 -4.99 6.09 14.57
CA THR A 97 -5.09 6.16 13.10
C THR A 97 -6.53 6.32 12.62
N ALA A 98 -7.50 5.67 13.28
CA ALA A 98 -8.93 5.80 12.97
C ALA A 98 -9.48 7.19 13.30
N ILE A 99 -9.17 7.74 14.49
CA ILE A 99 -9.58 9.10 14.89
C ILE A 99 -9.04 10.13 13.88
N ILE A 100 -7.75 10.07 13.58
CA ILE A 100 -7.15 10.94 12.58
C ILE A 100 -7.73 10.69 11.17
N GLY A 101 -8.14 9.45 10.89
CA GLY A 101 -8.89 9.04 9.68
C GLY A 101 -10.20 9.78 9.48
N LEU A 102 -10.90 10.07 10.57
CA LEU A 102 -12.21 10.73 10.56
C LEU A 102 -12.12 12.25 10.51
N LEU A 103 -10.95 12.84 10.79
CA LEU A 103 -10.80 14.30 10.81
C LEU A 103 -10.88 14.91 9.39
N PRO A 104 -11.74 15.94 9.19
CA PRO A 104 -11.77 16.69 7.94
C PRO A 104 -10.46 17.46 7.74
N GLY A 105 -10.05 17.68 6.49
CA GLY A 105 -8.81 18.40 6.18
C GLY A 105 -7.57 17.53 6.05
N ARG A 106 -7.72 16.19 6.04
CA ARG A 106 -6.80 15.40 5.20
C ARG A 106 -7.00 15.89 3.79
N ASP A 107 -5.93 16.38 3.17
CA ASP A 107 -5.88 16.51 1.72
C ASP A 107 -6.33 15.16 1.18
N ARG A 108 -7.59 15.09 0.71
CA ARG A 108 -7.99 14.08 -0.27
C ARG A 108 -6.85 14.14 -1.27
N PRO A 109 -6.17 13.02 -1.59
CA PRO A 109 -5.02 13.05 -2.51
C PRO A 109 -5.46 13.92 -3.64
N GLU A 110 -4.91 15.14 -3.70
CA GLU A 110 -5.48 16.11 -4.60
C GLU A 110 -5.29 15.44 -5.94
N THR A 111 -6.36 15.33 -6.71
CA THR A 111 -6.23 15.22 -8.15
C THR A 111 -5.67 16.55 -8.65
N ARG A 112 -4.54 17.02 -8.08
CA ARG A 112 -3.68 18.05 -8.61
C ARG A 112 -2.90 17.39 -9.74
N GLY A 113 -3.62 17.25 -10.85
CA GLY A 113 -3.03 17.26 -12.17
C GLY A 113 -3.78 18.31 -12.95
N ALA A 114 -3.08 19.31 -13.46
CA ALA A 114 -3.47 19.96 -14.72
C ALA A 114 -3.98 18.88 -15.70
N PRO A 115 -4.94 19.17 -16.61
CA PRO A 115 -5.61 18.16 -17.44
C PRO A 115 -4.59 17.13 -17.90
N ALA A 116 -4.63 15.95 -17.26
CA ALA A 116 -3.59 14.97 -17.46
C ALA A 116 -3.71 14.56 -18.92
N ASN A 117 -2.65 14.74 -19.70
CA ASN A 117 -2.62 14.25 -21.07
C ASN A 117 -3.15 12.81 -21.07
N PRO A 118 -4.11 12.48 -21.95
CA PRO A 118 -4.64 11.13 -22.09
C PRO A 118 -3.57 10.05 -21.98
N LEU A 119 -3.50 9.37 -20.82
CA LEU A 119 -2.59 8.24 -20.63
C LEU A 119 -3.01 7.04 -21.48
N ARG A 120 -2.00 6.32 -21.97
CA ARG A 120 -2.14 4.98 -22.55
C ARG A 120 -1.74 3.98 -21.46
N VAL A 121 -2.73 3.32 -20.86
CA VAL A 121 -2.56 2.46 -19.69
C VAL A 121 -2.54 1.00 -20.16
N ALA A 122 -1.48 0.28 -19.80
CA ALA A 122 -1.40 -1.17 -19.94
C ALA A 122 -1.75 -1.82 -18.60
N VAL A 123 -2.80 -2.64 -18.58
CA VAL A 123 -3.21 -3.45 -17.44
C VAL A 123 -2.67 -4.86 -17.64
N LEU A 124 -1.65 -5.23 -16.86
CA LEU A 124 -1.09 -6.57 -16.85
C LEU A 124 -1.90 -7.47 -15.93
N VAL A 125 -2.34 -8.62 -16.42
CA VAL A 125 -3.08 -9.65 -15.70
C VAL A 125 -2.22 -10.91 -15.67
N PRO A 126 -1.40 -11.10 -14.63
CA PRO A 126 -0.67 -12.36 -14.44
C PRO A 126 -1.67 -13.49 -14.11
N ILE A 127 -1.42 -14.68 -14.65
CA ILE A 127 -2.18 -15.91 -14.40
C ILE A 127 -1.17 -17.03 -14.09
N TYR A 128 -1.32 -17.67 -12.93
CA TYR A 128 -0.65 -18.88 -12.47
C TYR A 128 -1.69 -19.86 -11.89
N GLU A 129 -1.89 -21.02 -12.52
CA GLU A 129 -2.77 -22.08 -11.99
C GLU A 129 -4.22 -21.62 -11.66
N GLU A 130 -4.73 -20.51 -12.25
CA GLU A 130 -6.12 -20.09 -12.08
C GLU A 130 -7.04 -20.50 -13.24
N ASP A 131 -8.34 -20.56 -12.94
CA ASP A 131 -9.38 -20.76 -13.95
C ASP A 131 -9.43 -19.57 -14.93
N VAL A 132 -9.00 -19.83 -16.18
CA VAL A 132 -8.94 -18.83 -17.26
C VAL A 132 -10.32 -18.22 -17.54
N GLY A 133 -11.39 -19.01 -17.43
CA GLY A 133 -12.76 -18.54 -17.65
C GLY A 133 -13.13 -17.42 -16.68
N ARG A 134 -12.84 -17.61 -15.40
CA ARG A 134 -13.05 -16.64 -14.33
C ARG A 134 -12.19 -15.40 -14.51
N VAL A 135 -10.91 -15.54 -14.86
CA VAL A 135 -10.03 -14.39 -15.10
C VAL A 135 -10.54 -13.54 -16.28
N VAL A 136 -10.91 -14.18 -17.39
CA VAL A 136 -11.46 -13.48 -18.56
C VAL A 136 -12.81 -12.82 -18.23
N ALA A 137 -13.66 -13.46 -17.43
CA ALA A 137 -14.92 -12.85 -16.97
C ALA A 137 -14.66 -11.59 -16.14
N ASN A 138 -13.69 -11.62 -15.22
CA ASN A 138 -13.28 -10.46 -14.43
C ASN A 138 -12.72 -9.34 -15.32
N ILE A 139 -11.87 -9.67 -16.30
CA ILE A 139 -11.37 -8.69 -17.27
C ILE A 139 -12.52 -8.03 -18.05
N ARG A 140 -13.49 -8.83 -18.49
CA ARG A 140 -14.66 -8.30 -19.21
C ARG A 140 -15.49 -7.38 -18.33
N ALA A 141 -15.70 -7.73 -17.07
CA ALA A 141 -16.42 -6.89 -16.11
C ALA A 141 -15.67 -5.56 -15.88
N MET A 142 -14.37 -5.62 -15.59
CA MET A 142 -13.53 -4.41 -15.43
C MET A 142 -13.56 -3.52 -16.68
N ARG A 143 -13.46 -4.12 -17.88
CA ARG A 143 -13.49 -3.36 -19.14
C ARG A 143 -14.85 -2.71 -19.38
N ALA A 144 -15.95 -3.41 -19.07
CA ALA A 144 -17.29 -2.87 -19.20
C ALA A 144 -17.51 -1.70 -18.23
N GLU A 145 -17.02 -1.82 -17.00
CA GLU A 145 -17.10 -0.74 -16.02
C GLU A 145 -16.23 0.46 -16.43
N LEU A 146 -15.00 0.24 -16.89
CA LEU A 146 -14.14 1.34 -17.38
C LEU A 146 -14.77 2.10 -18.56
N ALA A 147 -15.59 1.44 -19.39
CA ALA A 147 -16.29 2.09 -20.48
C ALA A 147 -17.42 3.04 -20.03
N THR A 148 -17.91 2.92 -18.78
CA THR A 148 -18.94 3.82 -18.23
C THR A 148 -18.35 5.04 -17.53
N TYR A 149 -17.07 5.00 -17.15
CA TYR A 149 -16.40 6.15 -16.52
C TYR A 149 -16.00 7.21 -17.57
N PRO A 150 -16.30 8.50 -17.34
CA PRO A 150 -15.87 9.57 -18.22
C PRO A 150 -14.37 9.83 -18.04
N THR A 151 -13.56 9.10 -18.80
CA THR A 151 -12.10 9.24 -18.80
C THR A 151 -11.55 9.40 -20.21
N ALA A 152 -10.54 10.25 -20.36
CA ALA A 152 -9.81 10.41 -21.63
C ALA A 152 -8.69 9.36 -21.78
N HIS A 153 -8.46 8.50 -20.78
CA HIS A 153 -7.44 7.47 -20.82
C HIS A 153 -7.82 6.31 -21.74
N SER A 154 -6.82 5.68 -22.35
CA SER A 154 -7.00 4.46 -23.14
C SER A 154 -6.41 3.28 -22.38
N PHE A 155 -7.12 2.15 -22.36
CA PHE A 155 -6.73 0.96 -21.59
C PHE A 155 -6.54 -0.24 -22.52
N ALA A 156 -5.45 -0.97 -22.32
CA ALA A 156 -5.17 -2.25 -22.98
C ALA A 156 -4.85 -3.31 -21.92
N PHE A 157 -5.51 -4.47 -22.00
CA PHE A 157 -5.31 -5.58 -21.07
C PHE A 157 -4.37 -6.61 -21.69
N PHE A 158 -3.34 -7.00 -20.95
CA PHE A 158 -2.34 -7.98 -21.36
C PHE A 158 -2.36 -9.13 -20.36
N VAL A 159 -2.55 -10.35 -20.83
CA VAL A 159 -2.51 -11.54 -19.98
C VAL A 159 -1.12 -12.16 -20.05
N LEU A 160 -0.52 -12.42 -18.90
CA LEU A 160 0.76 -13.10 -18.77
C LEU A 160 0.54 -14.44 -18.06
N SER A 161 0.64 -15.54 -18.79
CA SER A 161 0.63 -16.91 -18.25
C SER A 161 2.05 -17.47 -18.26
N ASP A 162 2.42 -18.20 -17.22
CA ASP A 162 3.64 -19.00 -17.18
C ASP A 162 3.39 -20.51 -17.46
N SER A 163 2.11 -20.87 -17.65
CA SER A 163 1.65 -22.18 -18.14
C SER A 163 1.32 -22.17 -19.63
#